data_AF-A0A7T4T7Y7-F1
#
_entry.id   AF-A0A7T4T7Y7-F1
#
_cell.length_a   1.000
_cell.length_b   1.000
_cell.length_c   1.000
_cell.angle_alpha   90.00
_cell.angle_beta   90.00
_cell.angle_gamma   90.00
#
_symmetry.space_group_name_H-M   'P 1'
#
loop_
_entity.id
_entity.type
_entity.pdbx_description
1 polymer ?
#
loop_
_entity_poly.entity_id
_entity_poly.type
_entity_poly.pdbx_seq_one_letter_code
_entity_poly.pdbx_strand_id
1 'polypeptide(L)'
;MSHAEERPVLWTARVHAGEYLGVCDALSLLSTTSGEAELRNVRELLSSKAACHLAAMLINLSEASRYYRPLEPKTAPSPLMTMFVESVANHWTSHKVLVARLDFVLDRHSAFVSITTENEPRTDVPPVAYDDKDGVWDIVLKVLRTIFPMHLGL
;
A
#
# COMPACT_ATOMS: atom_id res chain seq x y z
N MET A 1 9.24 -11.24 31.64
CA MET A 1 8.95 -10.38 30.47
C MET A 1 8.85 -11.31 29.27
N SER A 2 7.64 -11.65 28.84
CA SER A 2 7.46 -12.49 27.66
C SER A 2 7.82 -11.65 26.43
N HIS A 3 8.93 -11.96 25.78
CA HIS A 3 9.11 -11.65 24.37
C HIS A 3 8.01 -12.42 23.63
N ALA A 4 6.81 -11.85 23.52
CA ALA A 4 5.92 -12.22 22.44
C ALA A 4 6.68 -11.82 21.19
N GLU A 5 7.34 -12.79 20.55
CA GLU A 5 8.02 -12.59 19.27
C GLU A 5 7.06 -11.81 18.38
N GLU A 6 7.41 -10.55 18.08
CA GLU A 6 6.60 -9.71 17.24
C GLU A 6 6.58 -10.34 15.86
N ARG A 7 5.53 -11.13 15.59
CA ARG A 7 5.40 -11.79 14.30
C ARG A 7 5.39 -10.71 13.21
N PRO A 8 6.14 -10.93 12.13
CA PRO A 8 6.19 -9.99 11.03
C PRO A 8 4.82 -9.81 10.40
N VAL A 9 4.60 -8.65 9.80
CA VAL A 9 3.36 -8.31 9.11
C VAL A 9 3.46 -8.76 7.66
N LEU A 10 2.72 -9.79 7.32
CA LEU A 10 2.59 -10.29 5.95
C LEU A 10 1.44 -9.58 5.24
N TRP A 11 1.69 -9.16 4.01
CA TRP A 11 0.72 -8.39 3.23
C TRP A 11 0.76 -8.77 1.74
N THR A 12 -0.37 -8.58 1.08
CA THR A 12 -0.49 -8.60 -0.39
C THR A 12 -1.27 -7.38 -0.82
N ALA A 13 -0.83 -6.72 -1.88
CA ALA A 13 -1.53 -5.61 -2.49
C ALA A 13 -1.80 -5.90 -3.97
N ARG A 14 -3.03 -5.63 -4.40
CA ARG A 14 -3.47 -5.79 -5.79
C ARG A 14 -3.97 -4.45 -6.29
N VAL A 15 -3.40 -3.95 -7.37
CA VAL A 15 -3.79 -2.70 -8.03
C VAL A 15 -4.54 -3.04 -9.30
N HIS A 16 -5.72 -2.45 -9.45
CA HIS A 16 -6.59 -2.61 -10.60
C HIS A 16 -6.80 -1.26 -11.30
N ALA A 17 -7.06 -1.28 -12.60
CA ALA A 17 -7.45 -0.12 -13.38
C ALA A 17 -8.95 0.17 -13.18
N GLY A 18 -9.30 1.44 -13.01
CA GLY A 18 -10.66 1.91 -12.81
C GLY A 18 -10.99 2.23 -11.35
N GLU A 19 -12.22 2.68 -11.12
CA GLU A 19 -12.78 3.00 -9.81
C GLU A 19 -13.69 1.86 -9.35
N TYR A 20 -13.56 1.45 -8.09
CA TYR A 20 -14.45 0.46 -7.50
C TYR A 20 -15.79 1.06 -7.05
N LEU A 21 -16.85 0.80 -7.81
CA LEU A 21 -18.22 1.29 -7.55
C LEU A 21 -19.10 0.32 -6.73
N GLY A 22 -18.53 -0.75 -6.17
CA GLY A 22 -19.28 -1.70 -5.33
C GLY A 22 -20.12 -2.75 -6.06
N VAL A 23 -20.14 -2.76 -7.40
CA VAL A 23 -20.90 -3.72 -8.23
C VAL A 23 -19.99 -4.40 -9.26
N CYS A 24 -20.29 -5.66 -9.54
CA CYS A 24 -19.58 -6.76 -10.22
C CYS A 24 -18.95 -6.55 -11.61
N ASP A 25 -18.33 -5.42 -11.92
CA ASP A 25 -17.37 -5.39 -13.03
C ASP A 25 -15.98 -5.74 -12.51
N ALA A 26 -15.40 -6.81 -13.03
CA ALA A 26 -14.05 -7.24 -12.70
C ALA A 26 -13.07 -6.18 -13.21
N LEU A 27 -12.64 -5.28 -12.31
CA LEU A 27 -11.60 -4.30 -12.63
C LEU A 27 -10.35 -5.03 -13.13
N SER A 28 -9.79 -4.58 -14.25
CA SER A 28 -8.58 -5.17 -14.84
C SER A 28 -7.41 -5.07 -13.87
N LEU A 29 -6.82 -6.22 -13.51
CA LEU A 29 -5.64 -6.24 -12.65
C LEU A 29 -4.46 -5.61 -13.40
N LEU A 30 -3.88 -4.56 -12.81
CA LEU A 30 -2.66 -3.93 -13.31
C LEU A 30 -1.44 -4.66 -12.74
N SER A 31 -1.37 -4.79 -11.42
CA SER A 31 -0.20 -5.37 -10.76
C SER A 31 -0.55 -5.97 -9.41
N THR A 32 0.21 -6.97 -9.00
CA THR A 32 0.21 -7.51 -7.63
C THR A 32 1.61 -7.44 -7.05
N THR A 33 1.71 -7.15 -5.76
CA THR A 33 2.96 -7.31 -5.01
C THR A 33 2.64 -7.76 -3.59
N SER A 34 3.63 -8.33 -2.92
CA SER A 34 3.49 -8.88 -1.57
C SER A 34 4.81 -8.78 -0.83
N GLY A 35 4.73 -8.77 0.49
CA GLY A 35 5.92 -8.67 1.31
C GLY A 35 5.66 -9.05 2.75
N GLU A 36 6.75 -8.98 3.50
CA GLU A 36 6.83 -9.28 4.90
C GLU A 36 7.80 -8.29 5.54
N ALA A 37 7.35 -7.61 6.59
CA ALA A 37 8.20 -6.67 7.33
C ALA A 37 7.98 -6.79 8.83
N GLU A 38 9.06 -6.64 9.58
CA GLU A 38 9.02 -6.49 11.03
C GLU A 38 8.82 -5.01 11.38
N LEU A 39 7.82 -4.71 12.22
CA LEU A 39 7.48 -3.35 12.66
C LEU A 39 8.10 -3.02 14.03
N ARG A 40 9.39 -3.35 14.20
CA ARG A 40 10.10 -3.16 15.48
C ARG A 40 9.93 -1.73 15.98
N ASN A 41 9.52 -1.57 17.23
CA ASN A 41 9.38 -0.29 17.94
C ASN A 41 8.32 0.71 17.41
N VAL A 42 7.63 0.42 16.30
CA VAL A 42 6.60 1.31 15.74
C VAL A 42 5.21 0.71 15.77
N ARG A 43 5.08 -0.61 15.97
CA ARG A 43 3.79 -1.29 16.01
C ARG A 43 2.83 -0.70 17.06
N GLU A 44 3.35 -0.40 18.25
CA GLU A 44 2.56 0.19 19.34
C GLU A 44 2.09 1.63 19.04
N LEU A 45 2.76 2.32 18.12
CA LEU A 45 2.40 3.67 17.67
C LEU A 45 1.30 3.66 16.60
N LEU A 46 1.02 2.50 16.00
CA LEU A 46 0.04 2.35 14.93
C LEU A 46 -1.29 1.86 15.51
N SER A 47 -2.30 2.73 15.47
CA SER A 47 -3.60 2.50 16.11
C SER A 47 -4.51 1.51 15.40
N SER A 48 -4.22 1.14 14.15
CA SER A 48 -5.08 0.25 13.36
C SER A 48 -4.31 -0.84 12.59
N LYS A 49 -5.02 -1.93 12.29
CA LYS A 49 -4.50 -3.03 11.46
C LYS A 49 -4.07 -2.51 10.10
N ALA A 50 -4.85 -1.61 9.49
CA ALA A 50 -4.52 -0.99 8.21
C ALA A 50 -3.20 -0.20 8.29
N ALA A 51 -3.02 0.63 9.32
CA ALA A 51 -1.80 1.39 9.51
C ALA A 51 -0.56 0.49 9.62
N CYS A 52 -0.65 -0.63 10.34
CA CYS A 52 0.42 -1.63 10.41
C CYS A 52 0.79 -2.20 9.02
N HIS A 53 -0.20 -2.58 8.19
CA HIS A 53 0.08 -3.17 6.88
C HIS A 53 0.62 -2.14 5.90
N LEU A 54 0.12 -0.90 5.92
CA LEU A 54 0.65 0.18 5.09
C LEU A 54 2.08 0.58 5.49
N ALA A 55 2.41 0.55 6.79
CA ALA A 55 3.78 0.76 7.28
C ALA A 55 4.72 -0.39 6.85
N ALA A 56 4.25 -1.64 6.91
CA ALA A 56 5.02 -2.79 6.43
C ALA A 56 5.32 -2.70 4.92
N MET A 57 4.32 -2.29 4.12
CA MET A 57 4.49 -1.99 2.71
C MET A 57 5.53 -0.89 2.48
N LEU A 58 5.50 0.19 3.27
CA LEU A 58 6.46 1.28 3.16
C LEU A 58 7.90 0.80 3.36
N ILE A 59 8.15 -0.06 4.35
CA ILE A 59 9.47 -0.64 4.61
C ILE A 59 9.93 -1.44 3.40
N ASN A 60 9.16 -2.44 2.97
CA ASN A 60 9.56 -3.32 1.87
C ASN A 60 9.73 -2.56 0.54
N LEU A 61 8.82 -1.64 0.19
CA LEU A 61 8.91 -0.85 -1.04
C LEU A 61 10.07 0.16 -0.97
N SER A 62 10.34 0.73 0.21
CA SER A 62 11.52 1.60 0.40
C SER A 62 12.82 0.84 0.19
N GLU A 63 12.94 -0.37 0.75
CA GLU A 63 14.09 -1.24 0.53
C GLU A 63 14.24 -1.61 -0.95
N ALA A 64 13.17 -2.07 -1.59
CA ALA A 64 13.17 -2.41 -3.02
C ALA A 64 13.60 -1.21 -3.89
N SER A 65 13.17 0.01 -3.54
CA SER A 65 13.49 1.23 -4.30
C SER A 65 14.96 1.64 -4.25
N ARG A 66 15.75 1.05 -3.33
CA ARG A 66 17.21 1.24 -3.26
C ARG A 66 17.92 0.42 -4.34
N TYR A 67 17.33 -0.70 -4.75
CA TYR A 67 17.93 -1.65 -5.70
C TYR A 67 17.32 -1.53 -7.10
N TYR A 68 16.06 -1.10 -7.20
CA TYR A 68 15.32 -1.02 -8.47
C TYR A 68 14.64 0.34 -8.63
N ARG A 69 14.89 1.02 -9.76
CA ARG A 69 14.13 2.18 -10.21
C ARG A 69 13.88 2.12 -11.73
N PRO A 70 12.62 2.17 -12.20
CA PRO A 70 11.38 2.09 -11.42
C PRO A 70 11.22 0.76 -10.67
N LEU A 71 10.36 0.75 -9.64
CA LEU A 71 10.04 -0.46 -8.87
C LEU A 71 9.41 -1.52 -9.78
N GLU A 72 9.88 -2.76 -9.66
CA GLU A 72 9.28 -3.88 -10.38
C GLU A 72 8.01 -4.39 -9.66
N PRO A 73 7.01 -4.92 -10.41
CA PRO A 73 6.94 -4.92 -11.87
C PRO A 73 6.69 -3.52 -12.44
N LYS A 74 7.40 -3.17 -13.52
CA LYS A 74 7.24 -1.90 -14.26
C LYS A 74 5.91 -1.83 -15.01
N THR A 75 4.85 -1.60 -14.24
CA THR A 75 3.49 -1.47 -14.74
C THR A 75 3.14 0.01 -14.87
N ALA A 76 2.73 0.42 -16.06
CA ALA A 76 2.26 1.77 -16.30
C ALA A 76 1.00 2.05 -15.48
N PRO A 77 0.90 3.21 -14.81
CA PRO A 77 -0.30 3.57 -14.07
C PRO A 77 -1.46 3.91 -15.01
N SER A 78 -2.68 3.74 -14.51
CA SER A 78 -3.92 4.17 -15.17
C SER A 78 -4.42 5.48 -14.53
N PRO A 79 -5.13 6.36 -15.27
CA PRO A 79 -5.69 7.60 -14.72
C PRO A 79 -6.57 7.37 -13.48
N LEU A 80 -7.27 6.23 -13.45
CA LEU A 80 -8.01 5.75 -12.28
C LEU A 80 -7.47 4.38 -11.89
N MET A 81 -7.21 4.18 -10.61
CA MET A 81 -6.80 2.89 -10.05
C MET A 81 -7.43 2.66 -8.69
N THR A 82 -7.75 1.40 -8.39
CA THR A 82 -8.11 0.96 -7.04
C THR A 82 -7.11 -0.09 -6.58
N MET A 83 -6.54 0.10 -5.39
CA MET A 83 -5.68 -0.86 -4.73
C MET A 83 -6.39 -1.49 -3.54
N PHE A 84 -6.33 -2.82 -3.47
CA PHE A 84 -6.75 -3.59 -2.30
C PHE A 84 -5.52 -4.08 -1.55
N VAL A 85 -5.45 -3.78 -0.26
CA VAL A 85 -4.40 -4.27 0.64
C VAL A 85 -5.00 -5.33 1.53
N GLU A 86 -4.38 -6.49 1.58
CA GLU A 86 -4.87 -7.68 2.23
C GLU A 86 -3.84 -8.19 3.24
N SER A 87 -4.33 -8.54 4.43
CA SER A 87 -3.59 -9.27 5.46
C SER A 87 -3.55 -10.74 5.12
N VAL A 88 -2.36 -11.34 5.22
CA VAL A 88 -2.11 -12.76 4.95
C VAL A 88 -1.73 -13.45 6.25
N ALA A 89 -2.42 -14.52 6.61
CA ALA A 89 -2.15 -15.24 7.86
C ALA A 89 -0.82 -16.02 7.81
N ASN A 90 -0.51 -16.60 6.67
CA ASN A 90 0.76 -17.25 6.34
C ASN A 90 0.89 -17.40 4.81
N HIS A 91 2.11 -17.59 4.32
CA HIS A 91 2.42 -17.74 2.88
C HIS A 91 1.74 -18.93 2.18
N TRP A 92 1.18 -19.88 2.95
CA TRP A 92 0.65 -21.15 2.44
C TRP A 92 -0.88 -21.15 2.30
N THR A 93 -1.55 -20.13 2.84
CA THR A 93 -3.01 -20.03 2.84
C THR A 93 -3.50 -19.05 1.80
N SER A 94 -4.59 -19.42 1.13
CA SER A 94 -5.32 -18.50 0.24
C SER A 94 -6.20 -17.52 1.01
N HIS A 95 -6.30 -17.65 2.34
CA HIS A 95 -7.15 -16.80 3.15
C HIS A 95 -6.51 -15.41 3.31
N LYS A 96 -7.20 -14.41 2.74
CA LYS A 96 -6.79 -13.01 2.73
C LYS A 96 -7.92 -12.18 3.33
N VAL A 97 -7.56 -11.27 4.23
CA VAL A 97 -8.52 -10.34 4.85
C VAL A 97 -8.21 -8.94 4.35
N LEU A 98 -9.18 -8.29 3.70
CA LEU A 98 -9.03 -6.90 3.28
C LEU A 98 -8.77 -6.02 4.49
N VAL A 99 -7.73 -5.19 4.45
CA VAL A 99 -7.40 -4.24 5.52
C VAL A 99 -7.54 -2.80 5.10
N ALA A 100 -7.31 -2.51 3.82
CA ALA A 100 -7.48 -1.17 3.27
C ALA A 100 -7.82 -1.23 1.78
N ARG A 101 -8.61 -0.27 1.32
CA ARG A 101 -8.80 0.08 -0.08
C ARG A 101 -8.24 1.48 -0.30
N LEU A 102 -7.43 1.65 -1.34
CA LEU A 102 -6.93 2.94 -1.76
C LEU A 102 -7.44 3.25 -3.17
N ASP A 103 -8.08 4.39 -3.36
CA ASP A 103 -8.58 4.83 -4.66
C ASP A 103 -7.72 6.01 -5.14
N PHE A 104 -7.17 5.88 -6.35
CA PHE A 104 -6.22 6.81 -6.96
C PHE A 104 -6.86 7.49 -8.16
N VAL A 105 -6.67 8.82 -8.23
CA VAL A 105 -6.95 9.64 -9.41
C VAL A 105 -5.64 10.32 -9.80
N LEU A 106 -5.17 10.09 -11.03
CA LEU A 106 -3.98 10.73 -11.59
C LEU A 106 -4.39 11.84 -12.54
N ASP A 107 -3.92 13.07 -12.28
CA ASP A 107 -4.15 14.23 -13.13
C ASP A 107 -2.89 15.09 -13.22
N ARG A 108 -2.44 15.42 -14.45
CA ARG A 108 -1.38 16.40 -14.76
C ARG A 108 -0.16 16.35 -13.81
N HIS A 109 0.37 15.16 -13.52
CA HIS A 109 1.52 14.90 -12.62
C HIS A 109 1.24 14.90 -11.11
N SER A 110 -0.02 14.85 -10.71
CA SER A 110 -0.43 14.66 -9.31
C SER A 110 -1.28 13.41 -9.13
N ALA A 111 -0.99 12.63 -8.11
CA ALA A 111 -1.79 11.52 -7.64
C ALA A 111 -2.60 11.96 -6.42
N PHE A 112 -3.92 11.89 -6.54
CA PHE A 112 -4.87 12.10 -5.46
C PHE A 112 -5.32 10.75 -4.95
N VAL A 113 -5.21 10.52 -3.64
CA VAL A 113 -5.49 9.21 -3.07
C VAL A 113 -6.44 9.33 -1.89
N SER A 114 -7.40 8.44 -1.83
CA SER A 114 -8.24 8.24 -0.66
C SER A 114 -8.09 6.84 -0.11
N ILE A 115 -8.16 6.71 1.21
CA ILE A 115 -8.03 5.45 1.95
C ILE A 115 -9.36 5.16 2.62
N THR A 116 -9.85 3.94 2.44
CA THR A 116 -11.00 3.39 3.17
C THR A 116 -10.57 2.11 3.87
N THR A 117 -10.82 2.02 5.16
CA THR A 117 -10.53 0.84 6.00
C THR A 117 -11.84 0.38 6.66
N GLU A 118 -11.82 -0.80 7.28
CA GLU A 118 -13.00 -1.32 7.97
C GLU A 118 -13.34 -0.44 9.18
N ASN A 119 -14.56 0.08 9.24
CA ASN A 119 -15.10 0.89 10.35
C ASN A 119 -14.43 2.27 10.57
N GLU A 120 -13.60 2.76 9.65
CA GLU A 120 -13.06 4.12 9.73
C GLU A 120 -13.63 5.01 8.61
N PRO A 121 -13.78 6.33 8.84
CA PRO A 121 -14.12 7.27 7.78
C PRO A 121 -13.07 7.25 6.67
N ARG A 122 -13.52 7.51 5.44
CA ARG A 122 -12.61 7.78 4.32
C ARG A 122 -11.63 8.89 4.70
N THR A 123 -10.35 8.66 4.45
CA THR A 123 -9.28 9.61 4.68
C THR A 123 -8.62 9.98 3.35
N ASP A 124 -8.55 11.26 3.02
CA ASP A 124 -7.84 11.71 1.82
C ASP A 124 -6.37 12.00 2.15
N VAL A 125 -5.47 11.53 1.29
CA VAL A 125 -4.03 11.77 1.38
C VAL A 125 -3.69 13.07 0.64
N PRO A 126 -2.78 13.92 1.17
CA PRO A 126 -2.29 15.06 0.44
C PRO A 126 -1.78 14.69 -0.96
N PRO A 127 -1.99 15.54 -1.98
CA PRO A 127 -1.58 15.25 -3.35
C PRO A 127 -0.10 14.91 -3.44
N VAL A 128 0.21 13.89 -4.26
CA VAL A 128 1.58 13.39 -4.41
C VAL A 128 2.04 13.59 -5.85
N ALA A 129 3.17 14.26 -6.03
CA ALA A 129 3.75 14.44 -7.36
C ALA A 129 4.25 13.10 -7.92
N TYR A 130 3.95 12.84 -9.19
CA TYR A 130 4.49 11.71 -9.95
C TYR A 130 4.99 12.18 -11.32
N ASP A 131 5.91 11.42 -11.91
CA ASP A 131 6.50 11.68 -13.22
C ASP A 131 6.21 10.54 -14.20
N ASP A 132 6.43 10.78 -15.49
CA ASP A 132 6.11 9.81 -16.55
C ASP A 132 6.97 8.53 -16.50
N LYS A 133 8.00 8.48 -15.66
CA LYS A 133 8.84 7.30 -15.46
C LYS A 133 8.39 6.47 -14.26
N ASP A 134 7.50 6.99 -13.42
CA ASP A 134 6.96 6.27 -12.27
C ASP A 134 6.03 5.14 -12.73
N GLY A 135 6.31 3.93 -12.26
CA GLY A 135 5.34 2.84 -12.31
C GLY A 135 4.31 2.95 -11.18
N VAL A 136 3.33 2.06 -11.21
CA VAL A 136 2.31 1.93 -10.15
C VAL A 136 2.92 1.91 -8.75
N TRP A 137 3.96 1.10 -8.53
CA TRP A 137 4.55 0.94 -7.19
C TRP A 137 5.42 2.13 -6.76
N ASP A 138 5.98 2.89 -7.70
CA ASP A 138 6.68 4.13 -7.40
C ASP A 138 5.69 5.18 -6.87
N ILE A 139 4.52 5.32 -7.50
CA ILE A 139 3.44 6.20 -7.03
C ILE A 139 2.95 5.75 -5.65
N VAL A 140 2.67 4.45 -5.47
CA VAL A 140 2.27 3.88 -4.17
C VAL A 140 3.31 4.18 -3.09
N LEU A 141 4.59 4.01 -3.37
CA LEU A 141 5.66 4.32 -2.41
C LEU A 141 5.66 5.80 -2.02
N LYS A 142 5.49 6.72 -2.99
CA LYS A 142 5.42 8.16 -2.69
C LYS A 142 4.19 8.48 -1.82
N VAL A 143 3.04 7.86 -2.07
CA VAL A 143 1.82 7.98 -1.25
C VAL A 143 2.04 7.46 0.16
N LEU A 144 2.66 6.30 0.32
CA LEU A 144 2.99 5.74 1.64
C LEU A 144 3.92 6.65 2.44
N ARG A 145 4.90 7.29 1.79
CA ARG A 145 5.77 8.29 2.42
C ARG A 145 5.01 9.54 2.86
N THR A 146 3.95 9.92 2.15
CA THR A 146 3.08 11.03 2.55
C THR A 146 2.17 10.66 3.73
N ILE A 147 1.69 9.42 3.80
CA ILE A 147 0.87 8.91 4.91
C ILE A 147 1.71 8.81 6.19
N PHE A 148 2.96 8.35 6.07
CA PHE A 148 3.92 8.24 7.16
C PHE A 148 5.08 9.22 6.93
N PRO A 149 4.84 10.54 7.08
CA PRO A 149 5.89 11.54 6.97
C PRO A 149 6.88 11.25 8.08
N MET A 150 8.01 10.71 7.66
CA MET A 150 8.83 9.86 8.50
C MET A 150 9.32 10.64 9.75
N HIS A 151 9.03 10.09 10.93
CA HIS A 151 9.98 10.10 12.04
C HIS A 151 11.20 9.26 11.59
N LEU A 152 12.05 9.84 10.74
CA LEU A 152 13.32 9.29 10.27
C LEU A 152 14.33 9.32 11.42
N GLY A 153 14.32 8.27 12.23
CA GLY A 153 15.26 8.11 13.36
C GLY A 153 15.38 6.67 13.85
N LEU A 154 15.26 5.69 12.95
CA LEU A 154 15.58 4.28 13.20
C LEU A 154 16.66 3.80 12.23
#